data_AF-A0A2V9FBT8-F1
#
_entry.id   AF-A0A2V9FBT8-F1
#
_cell.length_a   1.000
_cell.length_b   1.000
_cell.length_c   1.000
_cell.angle_alpha   90.00
_cell.angle_beta   90.00
_cell.angle_gamma   90.00
#
_symmetry.space_group_name_H-M   'P 1'
#
loop_
_entity.id
_entity.type
_entity.pdbx_description
1 polymer ?
#
loop_
_entity_poly.entity_id
_entity_poly.type
_entity_poly.pdbx_seq_one_letter_code
_entity_poly.pdbx_strand_id
1 'polypeptide(L)'
;MTAGNKTEPSLLERGLGLKEAVALNMIEIVGIGPFVVSSLVIRAMGGPQALIAWLAGALLATLDGFVWSELGAAMPKAGGTYVFLREAYGPERWGRLMSFLFVWQTFVQAPLSVASASIGFARYAGYLHPLSTLQAKTISGSLVIFLVILLYRRITTIGKISVLLWAGVVGTMLWLIWGGIRHFDAKMAFDFPPGAFNLSWVWLAGLGSAMVNTVYSYWGYYNICHLGGEIRDPERNIPRGIFLSILGIAVLYLAMQTSLLGVVPWREAQHSPFIVSMFVEKLYGPGSARFVT
;
A
#
# COMPACT_ATOMS: atom_id res chain seq x y z
N MET A 1 25.40 47.40 -3.15
CA MET A 1 25.88 46.16 -2.49
C MET A 1 24.73 45.18 -2.49
N THR A 2 24.66 44.32 -3.51
CA THR A 2 23.66 43.25 -3.63
C THR A 2 24.14 42.06 -2.82
N ALA A 3 23.50 41.82 -1.67
CA ALA A 3 23.72 40.63 -0.87
C ALA A 3 23.31 39.41 -1.71
N GLY A 4 24.31 38.68 -2.21
CA GLY A 4 24.11 37.40 -2.87
C GLY A 4 23.44 36.44 -1.90
N ASN A 5 22.27 35.95 -2.31
CA ASN A 5 21.54 34.90 -1.62
C ASN A 5 22.42 33.64 -1.64
N LYS A 6 23.17 33.39 -0.55
CA LYS A 6 23.93 32.15 -0.37
C LYS A 6 22.91 31.03 -0.20
N THR A 7 22.59 30.32 -1.27
CA THR A 7 21.94 29.02 -1.20
C THR A 7 22.80 28.14 -0.30
N GLU A 8 22.31 27.81 0.88
CA GLU A 8 22.92 26.78 1.73
C GLU A 8 23.12 25.53 0.86
N PRO A 9 24.32 24.93 0.84
CA PRO A 9 24.54 23.71 0.10
C PRO A 9 23.59 22.65 0.66
N SER A 10 22.79 22.01 -0.21
CA SER A 10 21.97 20.89 0.23
C SER A 10 22.92 19.82 0.76
N LEU A 11 22.89 19.56 2.07
CA LEU A 11 23.71 18.54 2.72
C LEU A 11 23.42 17.11 2.19
N LEU A 12 22.38 16.95 1.38
CA LEU A 12 21.94 15.69 0.78
C LEU A 12 22.31 15.64 -0.71
N GLU A 13 22.87 14.53 -1.14
CA GLU A 13 23.15 14.25 -2.55
C GLU A 13 21.85 13.87 -3.27
N ARG A 14 21.58 14.51 -4.41
CA ARG A 14 20.44 14.17 -5.29
C ARG A 14 20.71 12.91 -6.10
N GLY A 15 20.71 11.76 -5.44
CA GLY A 15 21.07 10.46 -6.01
C GLY A 15 19.91 9.65 -6.59
N LEU A 16 18.65 9.97 -6.27
CA LEU A 16 17.49 9.15 -6.62
C LEU A 16 16.82 9.63 -7.89
N GLY A 17 16.81 8.79 -8.94
CA GLY A 17 16.11 9.07 -10.19
C GLY A 17 14.65 8.63 -10.18
N LEU A 18 13.99 8.73 -11.33
CA LEU A 18 12.58 8.36 -11.49
C LEU A 18 12.32 6.87 -11.20
N LYS A 19 13.26 5.98 -11.53
CA LYS A 19 13.08 4.54 -11.35
C LYS A 19 13.07 4.19 -9.86
N GLU A 20 14.02 4.76 -9.12
CA GLU A 20 14.14 4.59 -7.68
C GLU A 20 12.93 5.18 -6.97
N ALA A 21 12.51 6.39 -7.39
CA ALA A 21 11.28 7.05 -6.98
C ALA A 21 10.02 6.17 -7.12
N VAL A 22 9.79 5.63 -8.31
CA VAL A 22 8.63 4.77 -8.60
C VAL A 22 8.69 3.49 -7.77
N ALA A 23 9.87 2.85 -7.68
CA ALA A 23 10.06 1.64 -6.91
C ALA A 23 9.79 1.89 -5.42
N LEU A 24 10.33 2.96 -4.82
CA LEU A 24 10.11 3.31 -3.41
C LEU A 24 8.63 3.52 -3.09
N ASN A 25 7.92 4.25 -3.95
CA ASN A 25 6.47 4.43 -3.79
C ASN A 25 5.72 3.11 -3.96
N MET A 26 6.03 2.30 -4.97
CA MET A 26 5.37 1.01 -5.19
C MET A 26 5.61 0.03 -4.03
N ILE A 27 6.79 0.04 -3.42
CA ILE A 27 7.11 -0.75 -2.22
C ILE A 27 6.15 -0.41 -1.08
N GLU A 28 5.97 0.89 -0.82
CA GLU A 28 5.12 1.37 0.26
C GLU A 28 3.64 1.06 0.00
N ILE A 29 3.19 1.24 -1.25
CA ILE A 29 1.81 0.99 -1.64
C ILE A 29 1.44 -0.49 -1.48
N VAL A 30 2.27 -1.41 -1.99
CA VAL A 30 1.87 -2.82 -2.08
C VAL A 30 1.60 -3.42 -0.71
N GLY A 31 2.54 -3.25 0.23
CA GLY A 31 2.40 -3.70 1.62
C GLY A 31 1.72 -5.07 1.78
N ILE A 32 0.89 -5.21 2.82
CA ILE A 32 0.00 -6.38 3.01
C ILE A 32 -1.45 -6.10 2.57
N GLY A 33 -1.75 -4.83 2.28
CA GLY A 33 -3.10 -4.30 2.05
C GLY A 33 -3.94 -5.17 1.13
N PRO A 34 -3.57 -5.35 -0.14
CA PRO A 34 -4.38 -6.07 -1.12
C PRO A 34 -4.58 -7.54 -0.75
N PHE A 35 -3.69 -8.16 0.02
CA PHE A 35 -3.85 -9.57 0.40
C PHE A 35 -4.81 -9.75 1.58
N VAL A 36 -4.91 -8.74 2.46
CA VAL A 36 -5.77 -8.81 3.65
C VAL A 36 -7.13 -8.19 3.40
N VAL A 37 -7.20 -7.03 2.72
CA VAL A 37 -8.45 -6.30 2.61
C VAL A 37 -9.37 -6.83 1.51
N SER A 38 -8.88 -7.66 0.59
CA SER A 38 -9.69 -8.14 -0.54
C SER A 38 -10.99 -8.81 -0.10
N SER A 39 -10.94 -9.70 0.90
CA SER A 39 -12.15 -10.33 1.43
C SER A 39 -13.07 -9.32 2.11
N LEU A 40 -12.51 -8.29 2.78
CA LEU A 40 -13.29 -7.20 3.39
C LEU A 40 -14.00 -6.34 2.33
N VAL A 41 -13.32 -6.03 1.23
CA VAL A 41 -13.87 -5.26 0.10
C VAL A 41 -14.98 -6.05 -0.59
N ILE A 42 -14.77 -7.34 -0.86
CA ILE A 42 -15.79 -8.24 -1.43
C ILE A 42 -17.00 -8.31 -0.50
N ARG A 43 -16.77 -8.46 0.81
CA ARG A 43 -17.83 -8.51 1.82
C ARG A 43 -18.61 -7.21 1.93
N ALA A 44 -17.93 -6.07 1.90
CA ALA A 44 -18.56 -4.75 2.00
C ALA A 44 -19.43 -4.43 0.79
N MET A 45 -18.97 -4.81 -0.41
CA MET A 45 -19.74 -4.62 -1.64
C MET A 45 -20.77 -5.73 -1.89
N GLY A 46 -20.59 -6.90 -1.26
CA GLY A 46 -21.47 -8.05 -1.39
C GLY A 46 -21.41 -8.73 -2.76
N GLY A 47 -20.25 -8.79 -3.40
CA GLY A 47 -20.08 -9.47 -4.69
C GLY A 47 -18.92 -8.97 -5.56
N PRO A 48 -18.80 -9.46 -6.81
CA PRO A 48 -17.70 -9.11 -7.72
C PRO A 48 -17.64 -7.63 -8.10
N GLN A 49 -18.73 -6.87 -7.90
CA GLN A 49 -18.77 -5.41 -8.02
C GLN A 49 -17.77 -4.70 -7.07
N ALA A 50 -17.16 -5.43 -6.15
CA ALA A 50 -15.95 -5.06 -5.41
C ALA A 50 -14.85 -4.41 -6.26
N LEU A 51 -14.71 -4.78 -7.54
CA LEU A 51 -13.77 -4.14 -8.47
C LEU A 51 -14.01 -2.63 -8.64
N ILE A 52 -15.25 -2.16 -8.49
CA ILE A 52 -15.59 -0.73 -8.52
C ILE A 52 -14.92 0.00 -7.36
N ALA A 53 -14.88 -0.60 -6.16
CA ALA A 53 -14.20 0.00 -5.02
C ALA A 53 -12.69 0.13 -5.26
N TRP A 54 -12.06 -0.87 -5.90
CA TRP A 54 -10.64 -0.81 -6.26
C TRP A 54 -10.35 0.30 -7.28
N LEU A 55 -11.24 0.47 -8.27
CA LEU A 55 -11.13 1.55 -9.23
C LEU A 55 -11.37 2.93 -8.58
N ALA A 56 -12.39 3.04 -7.73
CA ALA A 56 -12.70 4.27 -7.00
C ALA A 56 -11.58 4.67 -6.04
N GLY A 57 -10.95 3.69 -5.37
CA GLY A 57 -9.78 3.90 -4.53
C GLY A 57 -8.57 4.42 -5.34
N ALA A 58 -8.31 3.83 -6.51
CA ALA A 58 -7.25 4.32 -7.41
C ALA A 58 -7.52 5.74 -7.92
N LEU A 59 -8.78 6.03 -8.26
CA LEU A 59 -9.20 7.37 -8.69
C LEU A 59 -8.98 8.38 -7.56
N LEU A 60 -9.41 8.06 -6.33
CA LEU A 60 -9.21 8.95 -5.18
C LEU A 60 -7.72 9.17 -4.88
N ALA A 61 -6.92 8.11 -4.92
CA ALA A 61 -5.46 8.21 -4.79
C ALA A 61 -4.84 9.08 -5.90
N THR A 62 -5.36 9.03 -7.11
CA THR A 62 -4.92 9.89 -8.23
C THR A 62 -5.28 11.35 -7.98
N LEU A 63 -6.49 11.63 -7.50
CA LEU A 63 -6.94 12.99 -7.14
C LEU A 63 -6.08 13.59 -6.03
N ASP A 64 -5.82 12.83 -4.97
CA ASP A 64 -4.88 13.26 -3.92
C ASP A 64 -3.44 13.36 -4.47
N GLY A 65 -3.06 12.47 -5.39
CA GLY A 65 -1.79 12.49 -6.08
C GLY A 65 -1.50 13.79 -6.83
N PHE A 66 -2.51 14.48 -7.37
CA PHE A 66 -2.34 15.83 -7.94
C PHE A 66 -1.89 16.83 -6.87
N VAL A 67 -2.51 16.82 -5.70
CA VAL A 67 -2.16 17.70 -4.58
C VAL A 67 -0.72 17.43 -4.12
N TRP A 68 -0.36 16.17 -3.92
CA TRP A 68 1.01 15.80 -3.54
C TRP A 68 2.05 16.11 -4.61
N SER A 69 1.68 15.99 -5.88
CA SER A 69 2.57 16.32 -7.00
C SER A 69 2.88 17.80 -7.06
N GLU A 70 1.87 18.66 -6.89
CA GLU A 70 2.07 20.11 -6.87
C GLU A 70 2.91 20.54 -5.66
N LEU A 71 2.56 20.07 -4.45
CA LEU A 71 3.30 20.40 -3.23
C LEU A 71 4.75 19.88 -3.28
N GLY A 72 4.94 18.64 -3.73
CA GLY A 72 6.25 18.00 -3.82
C GLY A 72 7.15 18.64 -4.87
N ALA A 73 6.60 19.03 -6.03
CA ALA A 73 7.35 19.75 -7.06
C ALA A 73 7.67 21.19 -6.64
N ALA A 74 6.76 21.88 -5.95
CA ALA A 74 6.95 23.27 -5.51
C ALA A 74 7.91 23.39 -4.31
N MET A 75 7.93 22.39 -3.42
CA MET A 75 8.73 22.39 -2.20
C MET A 75 9.55 21.10 -2.06
N PRO A 76 10.53 20.83 -2.95
CA PRO A 76 11.30 19.59 -2.97
C PRO A 76 12.41 19.58 -1.90
N LYS A 77 11.99 19.70 -0.63
CA LYS A 77 12.86 19.65 0.55
C LYS A 77 12.70 18.29 1.23
N ALA A 78 13.73 17.85 1.95
CA ALA A 78 13.59 16.70 2.84
C ALA A 78 12.56 17.01 3.95
N GLY A 79 11.69 16.04 4.25
CA GLY A 79 10.67 16.13 5.30
C GLY A 79 9.22 16.22 4.80
N GLY A 80 8.98 16.39 3.50
CA GLY A 80 7.66 16.25 2.87
C GLY A 80 6.54 16.98 3.61
N THR A 81 5.58 16.22 4.13
CA THR A 81 4.40 16.72 4.87
C THR A 81 4.75 17.74 5.97
N TYR A 82 5.84 17.51 6.70
CA TYR A 82 6.32 18.44 7.73
C TYR A 82 6.57 19.83 7.12
N VAL A 83 7.29 19.88 6.01
CA VAL A 83 7.60 21.14 5.30
C VAL A 83 6.32 21.75 4.74
N PHE A 84 5.46 20.94 4.10
CA PHE A 84 4.23 21.44 3.49
C PHE A 84 3.32 22.12 4.51
N LEU A 85 3.11 21.49 5.67
CA LEU A 85 2.32 22.07 6.75
C LEU A 85 2.96 23.32 7.35
N ARG A 86 4.29 23.34 7.50
CA ARG A 86 5.00 24.51 8.01
C ARG A 86 4.84 25.73 7.11
N GLU A 87 5.02 25.55 5.81
CA GLU A 87 4.94 26.64 4.84
C GLU A 87 3.48 27.07 4.60
N ALA A 88 2.54 26.11 4.48
CA ALA A 88 1.12 26.41 4.22
C ALA A 88 0.46 27.23 5.34
N TYR A 89 0.84 26.98 6.60
CA TYR A 89 0.29 27.69 7.77
C TYR A 89 1.16 28.84 8.27
N GLY A 90 2.22 29.19 7.54
CA GLY A 90 3.17 30.24 7.90
C GLY A 90 4.17 29.81 8.97
N PRO A 91 5.48 29.79 8.69
CA PRO A 91 6.52 29.33 9.64
C PRO A 91 6.58 30.11 10.96
N GLU A 92 6.08 31.35 10.98
CA GLU A 92 6.03 32.23 12.16
C GLU A 92 4.67 32.25 12.87
N ARG A 93 3.65 31.61 12.29
CA ARG A 93 2.30 31.54 12.87
C ARG A 93 2.01 30.13 13.37
N TRP A 94 1.07 29.44 12.71
CA TRP A 94 0.60 28.11 13.09
C TRP A 94 1.44 27.00 12.45
N GLY A 95 2.33 27.31 11.49
CA GLY A 95 3.12 26.32 10.76
C GLY A 95 3.96 25.40 11.65
N ARG A 96 4.60 25.95 12.70
CA ARG A 96 5.38 25.12 13.66
C ARG A 96 4.47 24.18 14.45
N LEU A 97 3.29 24.65 14.86
CA LEU A 97 2.31 23.82 15.57
C LEU A 97 1.77 22.72 14.66
N MET A 98 1.39 23.02 13.42
CA MET A 98 0.86 22.01 12.48
C MET A 98 1.90 20.94 12.17
N SER A 99 3.16 21.35 12.00
CA SER A 99 4.28 20.42 11.80
C SER A 99 4.54 19.56 13.05
N PHE A 100 4.45 20.15 14.24
CA PHE A 100 4.54 19.42 15.51
C PHE A 100 3.41 18.40 15.66
N LEU A 101 2.15 18.80 15.39
CA LEU A 101 0.99 17.91 15.44
C LEU A 101 1.11 16.76 14.44
N PHE A 102 1.66 17.03 13.25
CA PHE A 102 1.98 15.99 12.26
C PHE A 102 2.99 14.97 12.79
N VAL A 103 4.09 15.44 13.40
CA VAL A 103 5.08 14.53 14.00
C VAL A 103 4.48 13.77 15.18
N TRP A 104 3.67 14.44 16.01
CA TRP A 104 2.99 13.83 17.14
C TRP A 104 2.01 12.72 16.72
N GLN A 105 1.15 12.97 15.72
CA GLN A 105 0.27 11.91 15.20
C GLN A 105 1.09 10.76 14.60
N THR A 106 2.21 11.05 13.93
CA THR A 106 3.06 10.02 13.31
C THR A 106 3.71 9.15 14.38
N PHE A 107 4.11 9.74 15.50
CA PHE A 107 4.65 9.02 16.66
C PHE A 107 3.65 8.00 17.24
N VAL A 108 2.35 8.32 17.20
CA VAL A 108 1.28 7.40 17.64
C VAL A 108 0.92 6.39 16.54
N GLN A 109 0.82 6.84 15.29
CA GLN A 109 0.34 6.04 14.16
C GLN A 109 1.38 5.01 13.67
N ALA A 110 2.66 5.36 13.61
CA ALA A 110 3.68 4.49 13.03
C ALA A 110 3.83 3.15 13.80
N PRO A 111 3.87 3.13 15.15
CA PRO A 111 3.87 1.87 15.91
C PRO A 111 2.60 1.03 15.67
N LEU A 112 1.43 1.67 15.53
CA LEU A 112 0.17 0.97 15.24
C LEU A 112 0.18 0.31 13.85
N SER A 113 0.82 0.94 12.87
CA SER A 113 1.03 0.36 11.54
C SER A 113 1.91 -0.90 11.62
N VAL A 114 3.04 -0.82 12.33
CA VAL A 114 3.96 -1.97 12.54
C VAL A 114 3.27 -3.10 13.30
N ALA A 115 2.46 -2.77 14.31
CA ALA A 115 1.67 -3.75 15.04
C ALA A 115 0.64 -4.45 14.13
N SER A 116 -0.06 -3.69 13.28
CA SER A 116 -1.01 -4.24 12.32
C SER A 116 -0.33 -5.20 11.32
N ALA A 117 0.84 -4.84 10.81
CA ALA A 117 1.61 -5.69 9.90
C ALA A 117 2.06 -7.00 10.59
N SER A 118 2.51 -6.90 11.85
CA SER A 118 2.98 -8.05 12.63
C SER A 118 1.84 -9.00 13.02
N ILE A 119 0.66 -8.46 13.33
CA ILE A 119 -0.56 -9.25 13.53
C ILE A 119 -0.95 -9.97 12.23
N GLY A 120 -0.87 -9.27 11.08
CA GLY A 120 -1.08 -9.87 9.76
C GLY A 120 -0.15 -11.06 9.53
N PHE A 121 1.14 -10.89 9.80
CA PHE A 121 2.14 -11.96 9.70
C PHE A 121 1.81 -13.16 10.60
N ALA A 122 1.48 -12.92 11.87
CA ALA A 122 1.12 -14.00 12.79
C ALA A 122 -0.17 -14.74 12.37
N ARG A 123 -1.12 -14.04 11.73
CA ARG A 123 -2.30 -14.70 11.14
C ARG A 123 -1.88 -15.64 10.01
N TYR A 124 -1.03 -15.22 9.08
CA TYR A 124 -0.52 -16.08 8.01
C TYR A 124 0.28 -17.28 8.55
N ALA A 125 1.11 -17.09 9.59
CA ALA A 125 1.77 -18.20 10.28
C ALA A 125 0.76 -19.22 10.86
N GLY A 126 -0.42 -18.75 11.28
CA GLY A 126 -1.54 -19.57 11.73
C GLY A 126 -2.14 -20.49 10.66
N TYR A 127 -1.98 -20.17 9.37
CA TYR A 127 -2.38 -21.06 8.27
C TYR A 127 -1.39 -22.22 8.09
N LEU A 128 -0.09 -22.00 8.34
CA LEU A 128 0.92 -23.07 8.28
C LEU A 128 0.81 -24.04 9.47
N HIS A 129 0.55 -23.50 10.65
CA HIS A 129 0.39 -24.26 11.88
C HIS A 129 -0.65 -23.57 12.78
N PRO A 130 -1.72 -24.26 13.23
CA PRO A 130 -2.72 -23.64 14.09
C PRO A 130 -2.10 -23.06 15.37
N LEU A 131 -2.15 -21.74 15.52
CA LEU A 131 -1.57 -21.03 16.66
C LEU A 131 -2.62 -20.72 17.72
N SER A 132 -2.28 -20.93 18.99
CA SER A 132 -3.04 -20.35 20.10
C SER A 132 -2.90 -18.82 20.14
N THR A 133 -3.84 -18.14 20.81
CA THR A 133 -3.81 -16.67 20.97
C THR A 133 -2.50 -16.18 21.59
N LEU A 134 -1.94 -16.93 22.54
CA LEU A 134 -0.67 -16.56 23.17
C LEU A 134 0.50 -16.71 22.18
N GLN A 135 0.56 -17.81 21.43
CA GLN A 135 1.60 -18.02 20.43
C GLN A 135 1.56 -16.95 19.32
N ALA A 136 0.37 -16.61 18.83
CA ALA A 136 0.22 -15.56 17.81
C ALA A 136 0.70 -14.18 18.32
N LYS A 137 0.41 -13.84 19.58
CA LYS A 137 0.92 -12.62 20.23
C LYS A 137 2.44 -12.66 20.39
N THR A 138 3.00 -13.79 20.82
CA THR A 138 4.45 -13.96 20.96
C THR A 138 5.15 -13.83 19.62
N ILE A 139 4.66 -14.49 18.56
CA ILE A 139 5.23 -14.37 17.20
C ILE A 139 5.19 -12.92 16.72
N SER A 140 4.05 -12.23 16.89
CA SER A 140 3.93 -10.82 16.52
C SER A 140 4.94 -9.94 17.27
N GLY A 141 5.04 -10.09 18.59
CA GLY A 141 5.98 -9.31 19.42
C GLY A 141 7.44 -9.61 19.11
N SER A 142 7.80 -10.88 18.92
CA SER A 142 9.14 -11.30 18.52
C SER A 142 9.52 -10.76 17.14
N LEU A 143 8.58 -10.72 16.19
CA LEU A 143 8.82 -10.13 14.88
C LEU A 143 9.13 -8.64 14.98
N VAL A 144 8.38 -7.88 15.77
CA VAL A 144 8.66 -6.44 15.99
C VAL A 144 10.05 -6.24 16.57
N ILE A 145 10.41 -6.99 17.62
CA ILE A 145 11.75 -6.90 18.24
C ILE A 145 12.83 -7.26 17.23
N PHE A 146 12.62 -8.32 16.43
CA PHE A 146 13.55 -8.73 15.39
C PHE A 146 13.74 -7.64 14.31
N LEU A 147 12.65 -7.02 13.85
CA LEU A 147 12.71 -5.90 12.91
C LEU A 147 13.47 -4.70 13.50
N VAL A 148 13.22 -4.36 14.77
CA VAL A 148 13.97 -3.30 15.46
C VAL A 148 15.47 -3.62 15.50
N ILE A 149 15.86 -4.85 15.81
CA ILE A 149 17.26 -5.30 15.78
C ILE A 149 17.84 -5.17 14.36
N LEU A 150 17.08 -5.55 13.33
CA LEU A 150 17.53 -5.40 11.93
C LEU A 150 17.75 -3.94 11.54
N LEU A 151 16.97 -3.01 12.09
CA LEU A 151 17.11 -1.57 11.84
C LEU A 151 18.39 -0.97 12.45
N TYR A 152 19.04 -1.63 13.42
CA TYR A 152 20.37 -1.21 13.91
C TYR A 152 21.49 -1.48 12.89
N ARG A 153 21.23 -2.20 11.78
CA ARG A 153 22.21 -2.41 10.71
C ARG A 153 22.33 -1.18 9.80
N ARG A 154 23.42 -1.13 9.04
CA ARG A 154 23.65 -0.10 8.02
C ARG A 154 22.48 -0.06 7.02
N ILE A 155 22.01 1.15 6.72
CA ILE A 155 20.89 1.42 5.82
C ILE A 155 21.06 0.81 4.42
N THR A 156 22.31 0.68 3.94
CA THR A 156 22.63 0.04 2.65
C THR A 156 22.26 -1.44 2.60
N THR A 157 22.35 -2.15 3.73
CA THR A 157 21.93 -3.56 3.83
C THR A 157 20.41 -3.67 3.87
N ILE A 158 19.76 -2.74 4.57
CA ILE A 158 18.29 -2.67 4.66
C ILE A 158 17.69 -2.42 3.27
N GLY A 159 18.24 -1.48 2.49
CA GLY A 159 17.77 -1.19 1.13
C GLY A 159 17.78 -2.42 0.21
N LYS A 160 18.83 -3.27 0.27
CA LYS A 160 18.88 -4.51 -0.52
C LYS A 160 17.80 -5.51 -0.10
N ILE A 161 17.53 -5.62 1.20
CA ILE A 161 16.46 -6.48 1.74
C ILE A 161 15.09 -5.97 1.27
N SER A 162 14.84 -4.67 1.31
CA SER A 162 13.57 -4.09 0.85
C SER A 162 13.31 -4.35 -0.63
N VAL A 163 14.34 -4.24 -1.48
CA VAL A 163 14.22 -4.56 -2.92
C VAL A 163 13.93 -6.06 -3.14
N LEU A 164 14.60 -6.94 -2.39
CA LEU A 164 14.34 -8.38 -2.47
C LEU A 164 12.90 -8.72 -2.06
N LEU A 165 12.43 -8.16 -0.94
CA LEU A 165 11.06 -8.35 -0.46
C LEU A 165 10.05 -7.84 -1.48
N TRP A 166 10.28 -6.66 -2.04
CA TRP A 166 9.44 -6.09 -3.10
C TRP A 166 9.36 -6.97 -4.34
N ALA A 167 10.51 -7.44 -4.83
CA ALA A 167 10.55 -8.35 -5.97
C ALA A 167 9.80 -9.65 -5.67
N GLY A 168 9.89 -10.16 -4.44
CA GLY A 168 9.10 -11.29 -3.97
C GLY A 168 7.60 -11.01 -4.03
N VAL A 169 7.14 -9.88 -3.50
CA VAL A 169 5.70 -9.55 -3.48
C VAL A 169 5.17 -9.33 -4.90
N VAL A 170 5.85 -8.54 -5.73
CA VAL A 170 5.46 -8.34 -7.13
C VAL A 170 5.50 -9.67 -7.88
N GLY A 171 6.50 -10.50 -7.65
CA GLY A 171 6.60 -11.86 -8.21
C GLY A 171 5.40 -12.72 -7.83
N THR A 172 5.00 -12.72 -6.55
CA THR A 172 3.80 -13.41 -6.07
C THR A 172 2.55 -12.86 -6.75
N MET A 173 2.37 -11.53 -6.85
CA MET A 173 1.22 -10.95 -7.55
C MET A 173 1.16 -11.38 -9.02
N LEU A 174 2.29 -11.31 -9.73
CA LEU A 174 2.37 -11.73 -11.13
C LEU A 174 2.07 -13.22 -11.29
N TRP A 175 2.53 -14.05 -10.35
CA TRP A 175 2.22 -15.48 -10.33
C TRP A 175 0.73 -15.73 -10.08
N LEU A 176 0.10 -15.03 -9.13
CA LEU A 176 -1.34 -15.13 -8.87
C LEU A 176 -2.16 -14.70 -10.09
N ILE A 177 -1.79 -13.58 -10.73
CA ILE A 177 -2.42 -13.10 -11.96
C ILE A 177 -2.29 -14.15 -13.07
N TRP A 178 -1.08 -14.68 -13.29
CA TRP A 178 -0.82 -15.70 -14.29
C TRP A 178 -1.62 -16.99 -14.03
N GLY A 179 -1.60 -17.48 -12.80
CA GLY A 179 -2.35 -18.68 -12.38
C GLY A 179 -3.86 -18.51 -12.57
N GLY A 180 -4.37 -17.32 -12.25
CA GLY A 180 -5.77 -16.97 -12.42
C GLY A 180 -6.18 -16.85 -13.88
N ILE A 181 -5.38 -16.20 -14.73
CA ILE A 181 -5.63 -16.14 -16.19
C ILE A 181 -5.71 -17.55 -16.79
N ARG A 182 -4.85 -18.49 -16.35
CA ARG A 182 -4.82 -19.86 -16.89
C ARG A 182 -6.03 -20.70 -16.51
N HIS A 183 -6.69 -20.38 -15.39
CA HIS A 183 -7.86 -21.11 -14.87
C HIS A 183 -9.09 -20.20 -14.75
N PHE A 184 -9.14 -19.15 -15.55
CA PHE A 184 -10.13 -18.10 -15.43
C PHE A 184 -11.52 -18.59 -15.86
N ASP A 185 -12.47 -18.62 -14.94
CA ASP A 185 -13.89 -18.79 -15.25
C ASP A 185 -14.61 -17.44 -15.24
N ALA A 186 -14.97 -16.97 -16.44
CA ALA A 186 -15.70 -15.71 -16.59
C ALA A 186 -17.08 -15.74 -15.91
N LYS A 187 -17.74 -16.91 -15.83
CA LYS A 187 -19.03 -17.03 -15.13
C LYS A 187 -18.88 -16.81 -13.64
N MET A 188 -17.73 -17.20 -13.08
CA MET A 188 -17.41 -17.01 -11.67
C MET A 188 -16.97 -15.57 -11.38
N ALA A 189 -16.08 -15.03 -12.23
CA ALA A 189 -15.57 -13.67 -12.10
C ALA A 189 -16.67 -12.60 -12.15
N PHE A 190 -17.73 -12.87 -12.92
CA PHE A 190 -18.85 -11.98 -13.14
C PHE A 190 -20.18 -12.54 -12.60
N ASP A 191 -20.13 -13.39 -11.57
CA ASP A 191 -21.31 -13.87 -10.83
C ASP A 191 -21.89 -12.76 -9.93
N PHE A 192 -22.49 -11.75 -10.54
CA PHE A 192 -23.10 -10.63 -9.84
C PHE A 192 -24.43 -11.04 -9.19
N PRO A 193 -24.62 -10.82 -7.87
CA PRO A 193 -25.91 -11.10 -7.25
C PRO A 193 -27.02 -10.16 -7.77
N PRO A 194 -28.29 -10.56 -7.66
CA PRO A 194 -29.42 -9.69 -7.99
C PRO A 194 -29.32 -8.35 -7.25
N GLY A 195 -29.38 -7.24 -8.00
CA GLY A 195 -29.27 -5.90 -7.42
C GLY A 195 -27.83 -5.42 -7.13
N ALA A 196 -26.79 -6.11 -7.62
CA ALA A 196 -25.38 -5.71 -7.46
C ALA A 196 -25.06 -4.27 -7.89
N PHE A 197 -25.86 -3.71 -8.82
CA PHE A 197 -25.71 -2.34 -9.33
C PHE A 197 -26.90 -1.44 -8.97
N ASN A 198 -27.71 -1.83 -8.00
CA ASN A 198 -28.77 -0.96 -7.48
C ASN A 198 -28.12 0.10 -6.56
N LEU A 199 -27.95 1.32 -7.07
CA LEU A 199 -27.33 2.48 -6.41
C LEU A 199 -28.18 3.05 -5.25
N SER A 200 -28.61 2.16 -4.36
CA SER A 200 -29.30 2.48 -3.13
C SER A 200 -28.34 3.09 -2.10
N TRP A 201 -28.89 3.69 -1.04
CA TRP A 201 -28.09 4.17 0.09
C TRP A 201 -27.22 3.07 0.72
N VAL A 202 -27.74 1.84 0.80
CA VAL A 202 -26.99 0.68 1.32
C VAL A 202 -25.80 0.36 0.42
N TRP A 203 -25.98 0.42 -0.91
CA TRP A 203 -24.91 0.22 -1.87
C TRP A 203 -23.82 1.30 -1.74
N LEU A 204 -24.22 2.58 -1.60
CA LEU A 204 -23.29 3.69 -1.39
C LEU A 204 -22.52 3.55 -0.06
N ALA A 205 -23.19 3.12 1.01
CA ALA A 205 -22.55 2.85 2.29
C ALA A 205 -21.55 1.67 2.19
N GLY A 206 -21.91 0.62 1.45
CA GLY A 206 -21.04 -0.50 1.12
C GLY A 206 -19.80 -0.06 0.33
N LEU A 207 -19.99 0.78 -0.69
CA LEU A 207 -18.91 1.39 -1.46
C LEU A 207 -18.01 2.27 -0.57
N GLY A 208 -18.58 3.09 0.31
CA GLY A 208 -17.81 3.91 1.25
C GLY A 208 -16.94 3.05 2.18
N SER A 209 -17.51 2.00 2.77
CA SER A 209 -16.78 1.03 3.61
C SER A 209 -15.68 0.30 2.84
N ALA A 210 -15.98 -0.13 1.60
CA ALA A 210 -15.02 -0.76 0.71
C ALA A 210 -13.89 0.21 0.32
N MET A 211 -14.22 1.48 0.05
CA MET A 211 -13.26 2.52 -0.31
C MET A 211 -12.26 2.82 0.81
N VAL A 212 -12.69 2.81 2.08
CA VAL A 212 -11.76 2.92 3.22
C VAL A 212 -10.66 1.85 3.15
N ASN A 213 -11.05 0.62 2.81
CA ASN A 213 -10.14 -0.52 2.69
C ASN A 213 -9.24 -0.43 1.43
N THR A 214 -9.79 -0.01 0.29
CA THR A 214 -8.99 0.11 -0.94
C THR A 214 -8.05 1.30 -0.89
N VAL A 215 -8.45 2.42 -0.30
CA VAL A 215 -7.58 3.59 -0.09
C VAL A 215 -6.42 3.24 0.84
N TYR A 216 -6.69 2.48 1.91
CA TYR A 216 -5.63 1.92 2.75
C TYR A 216 -4.62 1.09 1.93
N SER A 217 -5.08 0.32 0.94
CA SER A 217 -4.20 -0.49 0.09
C SER A 217 -3.46 0.31 -0.98
N TYR A 218 -3.92 1.51 -1.32
CA TYR A 218 -3.21 2.43 -2.21
C TYR A 218 -2.28 3.39 -1.46
N TRP A 219 -2.27 3.35 -0.13
CA TRP A 219 -1.53 4.31 0.69
C TRP A 219 -0.02 4.13 0.52
N GLY A 220 0.71 5.22 0.22
CA GLY A 220 2.18 5.18 0.07
C GLY A 220 2.73 5.90 -1.17
N TYR A 221 1.87 6.30 -2.12
CA TYR A 221 2.29 6.99 -3.35
C TYR A 221 3.00 8.33 -3.14
N TYR A 222 2.81 8.98 -1.98
CA TYR A 222 3.42 10.28 -1.67
C TYR A 222 4.73 10.17 -0.88
N ASN A 223 5.23 8.95 -0.62
CA ASN A 223 6.43 8.75 0.20
C ASN A 223 7.65 9.50 -0.37
N ILE A 224 7.77 9.51 -1.70
CA ILE A 224 8.77 10.27 -2.45
C ILE A 224 8.86 11.76 -2.06
N CYS A 225 7.77 12.39 -1.64
CA CYS A 225 7.77 13.80 -1.22
C CYS A 225 8.60 14.02 0.06
N HIS A 226 8.76 13.01 0.91
CA HIS A 226 9.63 13.08 2.10
C HIS A 226 11.12 13.09 1.74
N LEU A 227 11.46 12.55 0.56
CA LEU A 227 12.81 12.44 0.04
C LEU A 227 13.12 13.53 -1.00
N GLY A 228 12.33 14.61 -1.07
CA GLY A 228 12.44 15.62 -2.13
C GLY A 228 13.84 16.21 -2.31
N GLY A 229 14.63 16.31 -1.23
CA GLY A 229 16.01 16.79 -1.27
C GLY A 229 17.01 15.82 -1.93
N GLU A 230 16.67 14.54 -2.06
CA GLU A 230 17.50 13.47 -2.63
C GLU A 230 17.05 13.06 -4.04
N ILE A 231 15.88 13.53 -4.49
CA ILE A 231 15.37 13.27 -5.84
C ILE A 231 16.09 14.16 -6.86
N ARG A 232 16.58 13.55 -7.93
CA ARG A 232 17.08 14.23 -9.13
C ARG A 232 15.92 14.83 -9.92
N ASP A 233 16.07 16.06 -10.40
CA ASP A 233 15.02 16.79 -11.16
C ASP A 233 13.62 16.69 -10.50
N PRO A 234 13.50 17.06 -9.21
CA PRO A 234 12.32 16.76 -8.39
C PRO A 234 11.03 17.37 -8.94
N GLU A 235 11.11 18.51 -9.61
CA GLU A 235 9.97 19.20 -10.23
C GLU A 235 9.29 18.35 -11.30
N ARG A 236 10.02 17.37 -11.87
CA ARG A 236 9.50 16.43 -12.88
C ARG A 236 9.35 15.02 -12.31
N ASN A 237 10.30 14.56 -11.52
CA ASN A 237 10.35 13.17 -11.08
C ASN A 237 9.43 12.89 -9.89
N ILE A 238 9.12 13.87 -9.03
CA ILE A 238 8.13 13.69 -7.96
C ILE A 238 6.73 13.45 -8.55
N PRO A 239 6.19 14.34 -9.42
CA PRO A 239 4.88 14.11 -10.04
C PRO A 239 4.81 12.78 -10.81
N ARG A 240 5.81 12.51 -11.65
CA ARG A 240 5.86 11.27 -12.44
C ARG A 240 5.94 10.03 -11.54
N GLY A 241 6.71 10.09 -10.46
CA GLY A 241 6.83 9.02 -9.48
C GLY A 241 5.48 8.69 -8.83
N ILE A 242 4.72 9.70 -8.41
CA ILE A 242 3.39 9.52 -7.82
C ILE A 242 2.45 8.83 -8.82
N PHE A 243 2.26 9.40 -10.01
CA PHE A 243 1.27 8.88 -10.96
C PHE A 243 1.65 7.52 -11.54
N LEU A 244 2.91 7.27 -11.86
CA LEU A 244 3.35 5.97 -12.39
C LEU A 244 3.19 4.87 -11.34
N SER A 245 3.48 5.16 -10.06
CA SER A 245 3.27 4.20 -8.99
C SER A 245 1.79 3.90 -8.76
N ILE A 246 0.91 4.92 -8.73
CA ILE A 246 -0.54 4.72 -8.59
C ILE A 246 -1.07 3.89 -9.76
N LEU A 247 -0.76 4.28 -11.00
CA LEU A 247 -1.24 3.58 -12.19
C LEU A 247 -0.73 2.14 -12.25
N GLY A 248 0.57 1.93 -12.01
CA GLY A 248 1.18 0.61 -12.04
C GLY A 248 0.56 -0.33 -11.02
N ILE A 249 0.35 0.14 -9.78
CA ILE A 249 -0.29 -0.67 -8.75
C ILE A 249 -1.79 -0.85 -8.99
N ALA A 250 -2.50 0.16 -9.50
CA ALA A 250 -3.92 0.03 -9.83
C ALA A 250 -4.16 -1.07 -10.88
N VAL A 251 -3.32 -1.13 -11.91
CA VAL A 251 -3.37 -2.21 -12.92
C VAL A 251 -3.10 -3.57 -12.26
N LEU A 252 -2.05 -3.68 -11.45
CA LEU A 252 -1.71 -4.93 -10.78
C LEU A 252 -2.80 -5.40 -9.81
N TYR A 253 -3.37 -4.49 -9.01
CA TYR A 253 -4.47 -4.80 -8.12
C TYR A 253 -5.70 -5.23 -8.89
N LEU A 254 -6.19 -4.44 -9.86
CA LEU A 254 -7.37 -4.81 -10.63
C LEU A 254 -7.19 -6.16 -11.35
N ALA A 255 -6.02 -6.41 -11.93
CA ALA A 255 -5.70 -7.70 -12.55
C ALA A 255 -5.71 -8.85 -11.54
N MET A 256 -5.09 -8.66 -10.37
CA MET A 256 -5.05 -9.66 -9.31
C MET A 256 -6.44 -9.95 -8.74
N GLN A 257 -7.24 -8.92 -8.47
CA GLN A 257 -8.60 -9.09 -7.93
C GLN A 257 -9.53 -9.77 -8.94
N THR A 258 -9.43 -9.40 -10.22
CA THR A 258 -10.20 -10.06 -11.28
C THR A 258 -9.80 -11.53 -11.40
N SER A 259 -8.50 -11.82 -11.36
CA SER A 259 -7.97 -13.19 -11.37
C SER A 259 -8.50 -13.99 -10.19
N LEU A 260 -8.53 -13.40 -9.00
CA LEU A 260 -9.04 -14.02 -7.78
C LEU A 260 -10.51 -14.39 -7.91
N LEU A 261 -11.35 -13.45 -8.35
CA LEU A 261 -12.78 -13.66 -8.53
C LEU A 261 -13.09 -14.68 -9.64
N GLY A 262 -12.19 -14.86 -10.62
CA GLY A 262 -12.32 -15.86 -11.67
C GLY A 262 -11.96 -17.30 -11.27
N VAL A 263 -11.43 -17.52 -10.07
CA VAL A 263 -11.01 -18.86 -9.57
C VAL A 263 -11.70 -19.22 -8.27
N VAL A 264 -11.94 -18.23 -7.40
CA VAL A 264 -12.56 -18.42 -6.09
C VAL A 264 -13.95 -17.78 -6.10
N PRO A 265 -15.03 -18.54 -5.83
CA PRO A 265 -16.37 -17.97 -5.71
C PRO A 265 -16.39 -16.88 -4.65
N TRP A 266 -16.91 -15.71 -4.99
CA TRP A 266 -16.89 -14.54 -4.10
C TRP A 266 -17.60 -14.81 -2.74
N ARG A 267 -18.57 -15.74 -2.73
CA ARG A 267 -19.29 -16.17 -1.52
C ARG A 267 -18.39 -16.86 -0.51
N GLU A 268 -17.37 -17.58 -0.97
CA GLU A 268 -16.33 -18.17 -0.11
C GLU A 268 -15.26 -17.13 0.20
N ALA A 269 -14.85 -16.36 -0.82
CA ALA A 269 -13.78 -15.37 -0.72
C ALA A 269 -14.05 -14.30 0.35
N GLN A 270 -15.29 -13.82 0.49
CA GLN A 270 -15.69 -12.80 1.47
C GLN A 270 -15.52 -13.21 2.94
N HIS A 271 -15.46 -14.52 3.22
CA HIS A 271 -15.27 -15.06 4.56
C HIS A 271 -13.83 -15.52 4.81
N SER A 272 -12.99 -15.55 3.78
CA SER A 272 -11.63 -16.04 3.89
C SER A 272 -10.72 -15.02 4.58
N PRO A 273 -10.08 -15.40 5.70
CA PRO A 273 -9.01 -14.60 6.29
C PRO A 273 -7.70 -14.68 5.48
N PHE A 274 -7.55 -15.68 4.60
CA PHE A 274 -6.35 -15.97 3.80
C PHE A 274 -6.74 -16.19 2.33
N ILE A 275 -7.22 -15.14 1.69
CA ILE A 275 -7.81 -15.22 0.34
C ILE A 275 -6.80 -15.70 -0.72
N VAL A 276 -5.52 -15.32 -0.57
CA VAL A 276 -4.42 -15.74 -1.44
C VAL A 276 -4.10 -17.22 -1.24
N SER A 277 -3.94 -17.66 0.01
CA SER A 277 -3.66 -19.06 0.31
C SER A 277 -4.78 -19.96 -0.20
N MET A 278 -6.05 -19.54 -0.01
CA MET A 278 -7.23 -20.23 -0.56
C MET A 278 -7.20 -20.29 -2.09
N PHE A 279 -6.85 -19.20 -2.77
CA PHE A 279 -6.73 -19.16 -4.22
C PHE A 279 -5.67 -20.15 -4.73
N VAL A 280 -4.48 -20.15 -4.11
CA VAL A 280 -3.37 -21.05 -4.48
C VAL A 280 -3.72 -22.49 -4.18
N GLU A 281 -4.41 -22.77 -3.06
CA GLU A 281 -4.88 -24.09 -2.68
C GLU A 281 -5.84 -24.67 -3.72
N LYS A 282 -6.76 -23.85 -4.25
CA LYS A 282 -7.68 -24.27 -5.32
C LYS A 282 -6.97 -24.56 -6.65
N LEU A 283 -5.91 -23.82 -6.98
CA LEU A 283 -5.19 -23.98 -8.25
C LEU A 283 -4.17 -25.11 -8.26
N TYR A 284 -3.36 -25.18 -7.21
CA TYR A 284 -2.13 -25.97 -7.18
C TYR A 284 -2.08 -26.96 -6.01
N GLY A 285 -3.17 -27.06 -5.25
CA GLY A 285 -3.29 -27.92 -4.08
C GLY A 285 -2.63 -27.38 -2.80
N PRO A 286 -2.76 -28.11 -1.67
CA PRO A 286 -2.38 -27.62 -0.34
C PRO A 286 -0.88 -27.37 -0.17
N GLY A 287 -0.03 -28.11 -0.89
CA GLY A 287 1.43 -27.96 -0.81
C GLY A 287 1.92 -26.60 -1.31
N SER A 288 1.35 -26.13 -2.42
CA SER A 288 1.67 -24.82 -3.00
C SER A 288 1.11 -23.67 -2.17
N ALA A 289 -0.05 -23.87 -1.54
CA ALA A 289 -0.63 -22.89 -0.62
C ALA A 289 0.24 -22.64 0.60
N ARG A 290 0.88 -23.68 1.15
CA ARG A 290 1.88 -23.55 2.23
C ARG A 290 3.16 -22.82 1.80
N PHE A 291 3.52 -22.83 0.52
CA PHE A 291 4.70 -22.10 0.04
C PHE A 291 4.45 -20.59 -0.09
N VAL A 292 3.21 -20.20 -0.43
CA VAL A 292 2.82 -18.80 -0.59
C VAL A 292 2.48 -18.10 0.73
N THR A 293 2.05 -18.88 1.71
CA THR A 293 1.69 -18.40 3.06
C THR A 293 2.94 -18.13 3.89
#